data_AF-A0A9Q3FFP7-F1
#
_entry.id   AF-A0A9Q3FFP7-F1
#
_cell.length_a   1.000
_cell.length_b   1.000
_cell.length_c   1.000
_cell.angle_alpha   90.00
_cell.angle_beta   90.00
_cell.angle_gamma   90.00
#
_symmetry.space_group_name_H-M   'P 1'
#
loop_
_entity.id
_entity.type
_entity.pdbx_description
1 polymer ?
#
loop_
_entity_poly.entity_id
_entity_poly.type
_entity_poly.pdbx_seq_one_letter_code
_entity_poly.pdbx_strand_id
1 'polypeptide(L)' 'MSKIKEPRRHWEIVHMDWVTGLPPGGDRSYNACLVIVDRFNKTPIFLPCHKDDTAMDTALLIWNRVVSDWNIHKHH' A
#
# COMPACT_ATOMS: atom_id res chain seq x y z
N MET A 1 2.46 -24.17 8.18
CA MET A 1 2.80 -22.86 7.61
C MET A 1 3.64 -23.08 6.37
N SER A 2 3.18 -22.65 5.18
CA SER A 2 3.97 -22.73 3.95
C SER A 2 5.17 -21.79 4.05
N LYS A 3 6.36 -22.28 3.66
CA LYS A 3 7.58 -21.48 3.67
C LYS A 3 7.55 -20.54 2.46
N ILE A 4 7.09 -19.31 2.67
CA ILE A 4 7.14 -18.26 1.64
C ILE A 4 8.62 -17.93 1.40
N LYS A 5 9.06 -18.06 0.14
CA LYS A 5 10.43 -17.77 -0.26
C LYS A 5 10.75 -16.29 0.01
N GLU A 6 11.92 -16.02 0.55
CA GLU A 6 12.42 -14.65 0.74
C GLU A 6 12.50 -13.94 -0.62
N PRO A 7 11.94 -12.73 -0.78
CA PRO A 7 12.09 -11.97 -2.01
C PRO A 7 13.57 -11.63 -2.23
N ARG A 8 13.98 -11.58 -3.50
CA ARG A 8 15.35 -11.26 -3.92
C ARG A 8 15.50 -9.84 -4.42
N ARG A 9 14.38 -9.19 -4.76
CA ARG A 9 14.31 -7.80 -5.21
C ARG A 9 13.15 -7.08 -4.55
N HIS A 10 13.28 -5.75 -4.47
CA HIS A 10 12.19 -4.85 -4.10
C HIS A 10 10.94 -5.13 -4.94
N TRP A 11 9.78 -5.13 -4.28
CA TRP A 11 8.44 -5.28 -4.87
C TRP A 11 8.12 -6.65 -5.49
N GLU A 12 8.95 -7.68 -5.25
CA GLU A 12 8.64 -9.05 -5.67
C GLU A 12 7.50 -9.66 -4.84
N ILE A 13 7.46 -9.33 -3.55
CA ILE A 13 6.41 -9.77 -2.62
C ILE A 13 6.00 -8.55 -1.78
N VAL A 14 4.72 -8.21 -1.81
CA VAL A 14 4.13 -7.16 -0.99
C VAL A 14 3.09 -7.75 -0.05
N HIS A 15 3.05 -7.26 1.19
CA HIS A 15 1.91 -7.46 2.07
C HIS A 15 1.07 -6.19 2.07
N MET A 16 -0.25 -6.38 2.09
CA MET A 16 -1.20 -5.29 2.13
C MET A 16 -2.23 -5.58 3.21
N ASP A 17 -2.54 -4.60 4.03
CA ASP A 17 -3.56 -4.72 5.08
C ASP A 17 -4.26 -3.38 5.33
N TRP A 18 -5.50 -3.45 5.78
CA TRP A 18 -6.34 -2.29 6.05
C TRP A 18 -6.46 -2.04 7.54
N VAL A 19 -6.05 -0.87 7.98
CA VAL A 19 -6.36 -0.35 9.31
C VAL A 19 -7.64 0.48 9.18
N THR A 20 -8.74 -0.02 9.75
CA THR A 20 -10.05 0.62 9.70
C THR A 20 -10.51 1.07 11.09
N GLY A 21 -11.61 1.83 11.15
CA GLY A 21 -12.18 2.29 12.43
C GLY A 21 -11.42 3.47 13.05
N LEU A 22 -10.63 4.19 12.25
CA LEU A 22 -9.93 5.38 12.70
C LEU A 22 -10.92 6.55 12.84
N PRO A 23 -10.75 7.44 13.82
CA PRO A 23 -11.44 8.71 13.84
C PRO A 23 -11.17 9.48 12.53
N PRO A 24 -12.18 10.15 11.94
CA PRO A 24 -11.98 10.96 10.73
C PRO A 24 -10.89 12.01 10.94
N GLY A 25 -9.92 12.04 10.03
CA GLY A 25 -8.74 12.91 10.16
C GLY A 25 -8.30 13.59 8.87
N GLY A 26 -7.63 14.74 9.04
CA GLY A 26 -7.14 15.59 7.95
C GLY A 26 -8.25 16.26 7.15
N ASP A 27 -7.87 17.02 6.11
CA ASP A 27 -8.79 17.85 5.32
C ASP A 27 -9.84 17.03 4.54
N ARG A 28 -9.60 15.73 4.36
CA ARG A 28 -10.48 14.80 3.63
C ARG A 28 -11.22 13.82 4.53
N SER A 29 -11.10 13.96 5.85
CA SER A 29 -11.80 13.12 6.84
C SER A 29 -11.59 11.62 6.59
N TYR A 30 -10.36 11.22 6.28
CA TYR A 30 -10.01 9.81 6.09
C TYR A 30 -10.23 9.04 7.39
N ASN A 31 -10.78 7.83 7.29
CA ASN A 31 -11.17 6.99 8.44
C ASN A 31 -10.60 5.56 8.36
N ALA A 32 -9.75 5.32 7.36
CA ALA A 32 -8.99 4.09 7.20
C ALA A 32 -7.60 4.40 6.63
N CYS A 33 -6.71 3.41 6.69
CA CYS A 33 -5.41 3.46 6.05
C CYS A 33 -5.07 2.09 5.46
N LEU A 34 -4.72 2.08 4.18
CA LEU A 34 -4.13 0.93 3.51
C LEU A 34 -2.61 0.96 3.75
N VAL A 35 -2.10 -0.09 4.39
CA VAL A 35 -0.69 -0.28 4.66
C VAL A 35 -0.12 -1.26 3.64
N ILE A 36 0.92 -0.85 2.93
CA ILE A 36 1.61 -1.68 1.94
C ILE A 36 3.06 -1.84 2.38
N VAL A 37 3.53 -3.08 2.49
CA VAL A 37 4.90 -3.37 2.95
C VAL A 37 5.62 -4.20 1.90
N ASP A 38 6.71 -3.65 1.36
CA ASP A 38 7.65 -4.44 0.55
C ASP A 38 8.42 -5.39 1.46
N ARG A 39 8.30 -6.70 1.21
CA ARG A 39 8.93 -7.73 2.05
C ARG A 39 10.46 -7.71 1.98
N PHE A 40 11.03 -7.16 0.92
CA PHE A 40 12.48 -7.13 0.75
C PHE A 40 13.14 -6.15 1.72
N ASN A 41 12.72 -4.88 1.70
CA ASN A 41 13.27 -3.83 2.56
C ASN A 41 12.50 -3.62 3.87
N LYS A 42 11.32 -4.24 4.02
CA LYS A 42 10.41 -4.09 5.16
C LYS A 42 9.92 -2.64 5.35
N THR A 43 9.93 -1.84 4.29
CA THR A 43 9.49 -0.45 4.33
C THR A 43 7.97 -0.38 4.14
N PRO A 44 7.23 0.20 5.10
CA PRO A 44 5.80 0.42 4.96
C PRO A 44 5.50 1.71 4.20
N ILE A 45 4.42 1.69 3.41
CA ILE A 45 3.76 2.84 2.81
C ILE A 45 2.35 2.90 3.37
N PHE A 46 1.99 4.08 3.90
CA PHE A 46 0.68 4.35 4.47
C PHE A 46 -0.12 5.20 3.49
N LEU A 47 -1.21 4.64 2.97
CA LEU A 47 -2.13 5.32 2.07
C LEU A 47 -3.42 5.62 2.84
N PRO A 48 -3.72 6.89 3.16
CA PRO A 48 -4.97 7.25 3.80
C PRO A 48 -6.14 7.05 2.84
N CYS A 49 -7.21 6.44 3.32
CA CYS A 49 -8.35 6.01 2.54
C CYS A 49 -9.64 6.03 3.36
N HIS A 50 -10.75 5.67 2.74
CA HIS A 50 -12.02 5.50 3.43
C HIS A 50 -12.33 4.01 3.58
N LYS A 51 -12.88 3.61 4.72
CA LYS A 51 -13.26 2.22 5.01
C LYS A 51 -14.26 1.63 3.99
N ASP A 52 -14.99 2.51 3.31
CA ASP A 52 -16.03 2.18 2.34
C ASP A 52 -15.52 2.31 0.89
N ASP A 53 -14.21 2.54 0.70
CA ASP A 53 -13.58 2.61 -0.63
C ASP A 53 -13.80 1.32 -1.40
N THR A 54 -14.15 1.45 -2.67
CA THR A 54 -14.37 0.28 -3.53
C THR A 54 -13.05 -0.34 -3.96
N ALA A 55 -13.12 -1.53 -4.56
CA ALA A 55 -11.97 -2.16 -5.18
C ALA A 55 -11.33 -1.27 -6.27
N MET A 56 -12.15 -0.49 -6.99
CA MET A 56 -11.66 0.44 -8.01
C MET A 56 -10.93 1.63 -7.39
N ASP A 57 -11.49 2.23 -6.33
CA ASP A 57 -10.85 3.32 -5.59
C ASP A 57 -9.50 2.88 -5.02
N THR A 58 -9.45 1.68 -4.45
CA THR A 58 -8.23 1.05 -3.95
C THR A 58 -7.21 0.84 -5.05
N ALA A 59 -7.61 0.29 -6.20
CA ALA A 59 -6.71 0.05 -7.32
C ALA A 59 -6.11 1.37 -7.85
N LEU A 60 -6.93 2.42 -7.99
CA LEU A 60 -6.49 3.75 -8.39
C LEU A 60 -5.55 4.38 -7.35
N LEU A 61 -5.84 4.22 -6.07
CA LEU A 61 -5.00 4.71 -4.98
C LEU A 61 -3.60 4.07 -5.03
N ILE A 62 -3.52 2.75 -5.19
CA ILE A 62 -2.24 2.03 -5.31
C ILE A 62 -1.50 2.44 -6.59
N TRP A 63 -2.22 2.49 -7.72
CA TRP A 63 -1.61 2.85 -9.01
C TRP A 63 -0.94 4.23 -8.94
N ASN A 64 -1.68 5.23 -8.47
CA ASN A 64 -1.23 6.62 -8.44
C ASN A 64 -0.14 6.89 -7.41
N ARG A 65 -0.04 6.10 -6.33
CA ARG A 65 0.87 6.36 -5.21
C ARG A 65 2.06 5.43 -5.10
N VAL A 66 1.98 4.24 -5.68
CA VAL A 66 3.01 3.20 -5.51
C VAL A 66 3.59 2.80 -6.85
N VAL A 67 2.73 2.48 -7.83
CA VAL A 67 3.17 2.00 -9.13
C VAL A 67 3.83 3.12 -9.93
N SER A 68 3.25 4.32 -9.91
CA SER A 68 3.82 5.51 -10.55
C SER A 68 5.21 5.85 -10.00
N ASP A 69 5.37 5.87 -8.67
CA ASP A 69 6.66 6.19 -8.02
C ASP A 69 7.72 5.13 -8.34
N TRP A 70 7.36 3.84 -8.33
CA TRP A 70 8.34 2.79 -8.54
C TRP A 70 8.80 2.63 -10.00
N ASN A 71 7.93 2.91 -10.97
CA ASN A 71 8.34 2.89 -12.38
C ASN A 71 9.45 3.93 -12.67
N ILE A 72 9.50 5.04 -11.92
CA ILE A 72 10.56 6.05 -12.06
C ILE A 72 11.92 5.49 -11.60
N HIS A 73 11.95 4.69 -10.53
CA HIS A 73 13.18 4.13 -9.97
C HIS A 73 13.78 2.97 -10.76
N LYS A 74 13.07 2.41 -11.74
CA LYS A 74 13.57 1.31 -12.59
C LYS A 74 14.32 1.76 -13.85
N HIS A 75 14.21 3.04 -14.21
CA HIS A 75 14.78 3.59 -15.45
C HIS A 75 16.08 4.39 -15.24
N HIS A 76 16.69 4.29 -14.05
CA HIS A 76 18.03 4.81 -13.76
C HIS A 76 18.99 3.68 -13.40
#